data_AF-A0A7N0TM49-F1
#
_entry.id   AF-A0A7N0TM49-F1
#
_cell.length_a   1.000
_cell.length_b   1.000
_cell.length_c   1.000
_cell.angle_alpha   90.00
_cell.angle_beta   90.00
_cell.angle_gamma   90.00
#
_symmetry.space_group_name_H-M   'P 1'
#
loop_
_entity.id
_entity.type
_entity.pdbx_description
1 polymer ?
#
loop_
_entity_poly.entity_id
_entity_poly.type
_entity_poly.pdbx_seq_one_letter_code
_entity_poly.pdbx_strand_id
1 'polypeptide(L)'
;MKSGYGNGASNVIPIDSSAIGLFQGAELEPQPTIAAPAAATTPAESSKSDMFAANAQRMQVVMNRLSFVLRSVNKGVQQLEQPLLALARGIDFSVANGEVPSKAPELSSLVKQICQQKSDILALPLIMVLMVSIKNACKLGWFSATDTKEIIDLYKEISSSFCLPENVDAEPSPSNPNIQTYMER
;
A
#
# COMPACT_ATOMS: atom_id res chain seq x y z
N MET A 1 59.22 17.55 3.52
CA MET A 1 59.36 16.89 2.22
C MET A 1 58.15 17.26 1.36
N LYS A 2 58.41 17.87 0.20
CA LYS A 2 57.41 18.21 -0.83
C LYS A 2 57.15 16.99 -1.72
N SER A 3 55.90 16.78 -2.14
CA SER A 3 55.49 16.23 -3.45
C SER A 3 53.96 16.34 -3.49
N GLY A 4 53.27 16.94 -4.47
CA GLY A 4 53.60 17.20 -5.86
C GLY A 4 52.67 16.36 -6.75
N TYR A 5 52.19 16.97 -7.85
CA TYR A 5 51.36 16.44 -8.95
C TYR A 5 49.82 16.48 -8.73
N GLY A 6 49.00 17.04 -9.62
CA GLY A 6 49.24 17.58 -10.96
C GLY A 6 48.00 17.33 -11.84
N ASN A 7 47.51 18.39 -12.49
CA ASN A 7 46.40 18.46 -13.45
C ASN A 7 46.49 17.46 -14.62
N GLY A 8 45.34 17.17 -15.24
CA GLY A 8 45.21 17.39 -16.69
C GLY A 8 44.50 16.32 -17.54
N ALA A 9 43.59 16.84 -18.36
CA ALA A 9 43.32 16.51 -19.76
C ALA A 9 42.21 15.49 -20.12
N SER A 10 41.16 16.08 -20.71
CA SER A 10 40.25 15.53 -21.70
C SER A 10 40.92 14.69 -22.78
N ASN A 11 40.21 13.69 -23.29
CA ASN A 11 40.43 13.19 -24.65
C ASN A 11 39.10 12.84 -25.32
N VAL A 12 38.64 13.74 -26.18
CA VAL A 12 37.68 13.50 -27.26
C VAL A 12 38.53 13.21 -28.48
N ILE A 13 38.32 12.04 -29.12
CA ILE A 13 38.97 11.70 -30.39
C ILE A 13 37.87 11.63 -31.46
N PRO A 14 38.02 12.34 -32.59
CA PRO A 14 37.04 12.42 -33.67
C PRO A 14 37.16 11.22 -34.61
N ILE A 15 36.06 10.86 -35.29
CA ILE A 15 36.07 9.85 -36.36
C ILE A 15 35.83 10.56 -37.69
N ASP A 16 36.74 10.25 -38.60
CA ASP A 16 36.98 10.77 -39.95
C ASP A 16 35.82 10.49 -40.91
N SER A 17 35.67 11.41 -41.87
CA SER A 17 34.75 11.40 -42.99
C SER A 17 35.55 11.30 -44.28
N SER A 18 35.57 10.14 -44.94
CA SER A 18 35.59 9.97 -46.42
C SER A 18 35.84 8.53 -46.85
N ALA A 19 34.88 7.94 -47.58
CA ALA A 19 35.16 7.07 -48.73
C ALA A 19 33.87 6.80 -49.51
N ILE A 20 33.77 7.42 -50.70
CA ILE A 20 32.79 7.15 -51.76
C ILE A 20 33.29 5.94 -52.56
N GLY A 21 32.38 5.02 -52.92
CA GLY A 21 32.65 3.94 -53.88
C GLY A 21 31.37 3.35 -54.46
N LEU A 22 31.13 3.63 -55.75
CA LEU A 22 30.07 3.08 -56.61
C LEU A 22 30.14 1.55 -56.73
N PHE A 23 28.99 0.87 -56.76
CA PHE A 23 28.75 -0.31 -57.60
C PHE A 23 27.28 -0.41 -58.01
N GLN A 24 27.07 -0.77 -59.29
CA GLN A 24 25.81 -0.87 -60.02
C GLN A 24 25.00 -2.13 -59.71
N GLY A 25 23.66 -1.98 -59.75
CA GLY A 25 22.70 -2.88 -60.40
C GLY A 25 22.23 -4.13 -59.65
N ALA A 26 20.96 -4.16 -59.24
CA ALA A 26 19.98 -5.22 -59.55
C ALA A 26 18.64 -5.02 -58.81
N GLU A 27 17.57 -5.38 -59.52
CA GLU A 27 16.26 -5.84 -59.06
C GLU A 27 15.32 -4.93 -58.22
N LEU A 28 14.13 -4.69 -58.79
CA LEU A 28 12.93 -4.20 -58.13
C LEU A 28 12.35 -5.32 -57.24
N GLU A 29 12.32 -5.11 -55.92
CA GLU A 29 11.49 -5.86 -54.97
C GLU A 29 10.61 -4.87 -54.18
N PRO A 30 9.34 -5.23 -53.87
CA PRO A 30 8.28 -4.27 -53.58
C PRO A 30 8.37 -3.67 -52.16
N GLN A 31 7.94 -2.40 -52.06
CA GLN A 31 7.81 -1.69 -50.80
C GLN A 31 6.80 -2.36 -49.85
N PRO A 32 7.02 -2.33 -48.52
CA PRO A 32 6.02 -2.77 -47.58
C PRO A 32 4.80 -1.84 -47.65
N THR A 33 3.65 -2.47 -47.90
CA THR A 33 2.30 -1.91 -47.80
C THR A 33 2.16 -0.97 -46.61
N ILE A 34 1.70 0.26 -46.88
CA ILE A 34 1.20 1.18 -45.86
C ILE A 34 0.02 0.49 -45.18
N ALA A 35 0.25 -0.10 -44.01
CA ALA A 35 -0.82 -0.59 -43.15
C ALA A 35 -1.63 0.62 -42.67
N ALA A 36 -2.95 0.55 -42.90
CA ALA A 36 -3.95 1.47 -42.36
C ALA A 36 -3.77 1.64 -40.85
N PRO A 37 -4.10 2.82 -40.27
CA PRO A 37 -3.89 3.06 -38.86
C PRO A 37 -4.72 2.06 -38.03
N ALA A 38 -4.01 1.43 -37.10
CA ALA A 38 -4.50 0.52 -36.10
C ALA A 38 -5.73 1.10 -35.39
N ALA A 39 -6.68 0.21 -35.08
CA ALA A 39 -7.78 0.48 -34.16
C ALA A 39 -7.22 1.17 -32.91
N ALA A 40 -7.64 2.42 -32.70
CA ALA A 40 -7.30 3.19 -31.52
C ALA A 40 -7.92 2.52 -30.30
N THR A 41 -7.13 1.71 -29.59
CA THR A 41 -7.40 1.41 -28.19
C THR A 41 -7.34 2.73 -27.43
N THR A 42 -8.46 3.12 -26.84
CA THR A 42 -8.60 4.34 -26.05
C THR A 42 -7.51 4.45 -24.98
N PRO A 43 -6.77 5.58 -24.86
CA PRO A 43 -5.68 5.75 -23.89
C PRO A 43 -6.08 5.58 -22.42
N ALA A 44 -7.38 5.68 -22.11
CA ALA A 44 -7.89 5.64 -20.74
C ALA A 44 -7.88 4.22 -20.13
N GLU A 45 -8.11 3.16 -20.91
CA GLU A 45 -8.20 1.80 -20.37
C GLU A 45 -6.83 1.19 -20.04
N SER A 46 -5.82 1.45 -20.87
CA SER A 46 -4.43 1.08 -20.59
C SER A 46 -3.92 1.74 -19.30
N SER A 47 -4.26 3.01 -19.08
CA SER A 47 -3.84 3.72 -17.86
C SER A 47 -4.44 3.11 -16.58
N LYS A 48 -5.68 2.61 -16.65
CA LYS A 48 -6.40 2.05 -15.50
C LYS A 48 -5.87 0.67 -15.11
N SER A 49 -5.58 -0.20 -16.10
CA SER A 49 -4.92 -1.50 -15.84
C SER A 49 -3.54 -1.32 -15.23
N ASP A 50 -2.78 -0.34 -15.71
CA ASP A 50 -1.43 -0.05 -15.20
C ASP A 50 -1.47 0.43 -13.74
N MET A 51 -2.47 1.22 -13.37
CA MET A 51 -2.69 1.65 -11.98
C MET A 51 -3.01 0.47 -11.05
N PHE A 52 -3.85 -0.47 -11.48
CA PHE A 52 -4.16 -1.67 -10.68
C PHE A 52 -2.94 -2.57 -10.51
N ALA A 53 -2.19 -2.79 -11.59
CA ALA A 53 -0.95 -3.55 -11.53
C ALA A 53 0.06 -2.89 -10.58
N ALA A 54 0.21 -1.57 -10.66
CA ALA A 54 1.08 -0.82 -9.75
C ALA A 54 0.62 -0.93 -8.28
N ASN A 55 -0.69 -0.87 -8.00
CA ASN A 55 -1.20 -1.05 -6.65
C ASN A 55 -0.94 -2.47 -6.12
N ALA A 56 -1.27 -3.49 -6.91
CA ALA A 56 -1.05 -4.89 -6.55
C ALA A 56 0.42 -5.19 -6.25
N GLN A 57 1.34 -4.67 -7.07
CA GLN A 57 2.79 -4.79 -6.84
C GLN A 57 3.21 -4.12 -5.52
N ARG A 58 2.72 -2.89 -5.25
CA ARG A 58 3.01 -2.20 -3.98
C ARG A 58 2.48 -2.98 -2.78
N MET A 59 1.24 -3.48 -2.85
CA MET A 59 0.66 -4.32 -1.80
C MET A 59 1.54 -5.54 -1.55
N GLN A 60 1.98 -6.23 -2.61
CA GLN A 60 2.84 -7.40 -2.48
C GLN A 60 4.18 -7.10 -1.79
N VAL A 61 4.86 -6.02 -2.18
CA VAL A 61 6.12 -5.60 -1.54
C VAL A 61 5.90 -5.29 -0.05
N VAL A 62 4.81 -4.59 0.27
CA VAL A 62 4.46 -4.24 1.65
C VAL A 62 4.11 -5.49 2.47
N MET A 63 3.33 -6.42 1.93
CA MET A 63 3.00 -7.70 2.59
C MET A 63 4.26 -8.52 2.89
N ASN A 64 5.21 -8.58 1.95
CA ASN A 64 6.49 -9.27 2.15
C ASN A 64 7.31 -8.62 3.27
N ARG A 65 7.36 -7.28 3.30
CA ARG A 65 8.05 -6.54 4.35
C ARG A 65 7.40 -6.76 5.72
N LEU A 66 6.07 -6.71 5.81
CA LEU A 66 5.34 -7.03 7.04
C LEU A 66 5.62 -8.44 7.53
N SER A 67 5.58 -9.41 6.62
CA SER A 67 5.90 -10.81 6.94
C SER A 67 7.31 -10.97 7.52
N PHE A 68 8.28 -10.23 6.99
CA PHE A 68 9.65 -10.21 7.51
C PHE A 68 9.72 -9.58 8.92
N VAL A 69 9.09 -8.40 9.11
CA VAL A 69 9.08 -7.71 10.42
C VAL A 69 8.41 -8.55 11.49
N LEU A 70 7.29 -9.23 11.17
CA LEU A 70 6.56 -10.08 12.12
C LEU A 70 7.38 -11.29 12.61
N ARG A 71 8.31 -11.78 11.79
CA ARG A 71 9.24 -12.89 12.13
C ARG A 71 10.50 -12.42 12.85
N SER A 72 10.79 -11.11 12.86
CA SER A 72 11.96 -10.56 13.55
C SER A 72 11.84 -10.71 15.07
N VAL A 73 12.97 -10.96 15.73
CA VAL A 73 13.07 -11.06 17.21
C VAL A 73 12.98 -9.67 17.86
N ASN A 74 13.41 -8.62 17.14
CA ASN A 74 13.38 -7.23 17.62
C ASN A 74 12.25 -6.48 16.91
N LYS A 75 11.03 -6.56 17.46
CA LYS A 75 9.84 -5.91 16.92
C LYS A 75 9.65 -4.55 17.55
N GLY A 76 10.04 -3.49 16.85
CA GLY A 76 9.65 -2.12 17.22
C GLY A 76 8.38 -1.72 16.48
N VAL A 77 7.41 -1.09 17.16
CA VAL A 77 6.18 -0.55 16.53
C VAL A 77 6.48 0.38 15.35
N GLN A 78 7.58 1.12 15.42
CA GLN A 78 8.06 1.97 14.32
C GLN A 78 8.30 1.22 13.01
N GLN A 79 8.66 -0.07 13.07
CA GLN A 79 8.86 -0.89 11.87
C GLN A 79 7.53 -1.37 11.26
N LEU A 80 6.44 -1.33 12.02
CA LEU A 80 5.10 -1.73 11.60
C LEU A 80 4.28 -0.56 11.05
N GLU A 81 4.49 0.65 11.55
CA GLU A 81 3.70 1.84 11.21
C GLU A 81 3.57 2.09 9.70
N GLN A 82 4.71 2.34 9.03
CA GLN A 82 4.69 2.67 7.61
C GLN A 82 4.15 1.52 6.73
N PRO A 83 4.56 0.25 6.95
CA PRO A 83 3.98 -0.87 6.20
C PRO A 83 2.47 -1.07 6.45
N LEU A 84 1.97 -0.95 7.69
CA LEU A 84 0.54 -1.10 7.99
C LEU A 84 -0.30 -0.02 7.28
N LEU A 85 0.14 1.25 7.36
CA LEU A 85 -0.55 2.37 6.70
C LEU A 85 -0.47 2.28 5.17
N ALA A 86 0.65 1.83 4.62
CA ALA A 86 0.79 1.60 3.19
C ALA A 86 -0.14 0.48 2.70
N LEU A 87 -0.24 -0.61 3.47
CA LEU A 87 -1.12 -1.73 3.14
C LEU A 87 -2.59 -1.32 3.20
N ALA A 88 -3.00 -0.63 4.26
CA ALA A 88 -4.37 -0.12 4.41
C ALA A 88 -4.80 0.73 3.20
N ARG A 89 -3.96 1.69 2.78
CA ARG A 89 -4.21 2.51 1.59
C ARG A 89 -4.31 1.70 0.30
N GLY A 90 -3.47 0.68 0.13
CA GLY A 90 -3.53 -0.21 -1.04
C GLY A 90 -4.83 -1.01 -1.10
N ILE A 91 -5.30 -1.49 0.06
CA ILE A 91 -6.59 -2.18 0.18
C ILE A 91 -7.74 -1.21 -0.13
N ASP A 92 -7.75 -0.03 0.50
CA ASP A 92 -8.80 0.97 0.28
C ASP A 92 -8.87 1.39 -1.20
N PHE A 93 -7.72 1.51 -1.88
CA PHE A 93 -7.67 1.76 -3.32
C PHE A 93 -8.35 0.64 -4.13
N SER A 94 -8.00 -0.62 -3.89
CA SER A 94 -8.62 -1.75 -4.60
C SER A 94 -10.12 -1.85 -4.30
N VAL A 95 -10.51 -1.70 -3.03
CA VAL A 95 -11.92 -1.69 -2.58
C VAL A 95 -12.72 -0.58 -3.26
N ALA A 96 -12.21 0.65 -3.29
CA ALA A 96 -12.88 1.79 -3.92
C ALA A 96 -13.10 1.61 -5.43
N ASN A 97 -12.25 0.79 -6.06
CA ASN A 97 -12.33 0.49 -7.49
C ASN A 97 -13.00 -0.86 -7.80
N GLY A 98 -13.47 -1.59 -6.78
CA GLY A 98 -14.09 -2.92 -6.96
C GLY A 98 -13.11 -4.00 -7.46
N GLU A 99 -11.81 -3.81 -7.25
CA GLU A 99 -10.78 -4.76 -7.66
C GLU A 99 -10.48 -5.75 -6.54
N VAL A 100 -10.25 -7.01 -6.91
CA VAL A 100 -9.88 -8.08 -5.98
C VAL A 100 -8.46 -8.54 -6.32
N PRO A 101 -7.46 -8.24 -5.47
CA PRO A 101 -6.10 -8.67 -5.71
C PRO A 101 -6.00 -10.19 -5.78
N SER A 102 -5.24 -10.71 -6.74
CA SER A 102 -4.97 -12.16 -6.86
C SER A 102 -4.33 -12.78 -5.60
N LYS A 103 -3.74 -11.94 -4.75
CA LYS A 103 -3.08 -12.29 -3.49
C LYS A 103 -3.97 -12.15 -2.25
N ALA A 104 -5.29 -11.97 -2.42
CA ALA A 104 -6.23 -11.89 -1.30
C ALA A 104 -6.13 -13.07 -0.30
N PRO A 105 -5.91 -14.33 -0.69
CA PRO A 105 -5.72 -15.43 0.27
C PRO A 105 -4.48 -15.26 1.16
N GLU A 106 -3.37 -14.77 0.60
CA GLU A 106 -2.14 -14.49 1.36
C GLU A 106 -2.34 -13.32 2.33
N LEU A 107 -3.12 -12.31 1.91
CA LEU A 107 -3.50 -11.17 2.74
C LEU A 107 -4.30 -11.61 3.99
N SER A 108 -5.25 -12.54 3.84
CA SER A 108 -6.02 -13.10 4.95
C SER A 108 -5.11 -13.70 6.04
N SER A 109 -4.15 -14.55 5.63
CA SER A 109 -3.18 -15.16 6.56
C SER A 109 -2.31 -14.11 7.26
N LEU A 110 -1.83 -13.11 6.52
CA LEU A 110 -1.01 -12.04 7.07
C LEU A 110 -1.78 -11.19 8.09
N VAL A 111 -3.03 -10.84 7.81
CA VAL A 111 -3.87 -10.04 8.73
C VAL A 111 -4.07 -10.78 10.06
N LYS A 112 -4.33 -12.09 10.02
CA LYS A 112 -4.46 -12.90 11.24
C LYS A 112 -3.17 -12.85 12.08
N GLN A 113 -1.99 -12.93 11.46
CA GLN A 113 -0.71 -12.81 12.16
C GLN A 113 -0.47 -11.41 12.75
N ILE A 114 -0.88 -10.35 12.03
CA ILE A 114 -0.80 -8.97 12.52
C ILE A 114 -1.69 -8.80 13.76
N CYS A 115 -2.93 -9.31 13.72
CA CYS A 115 -3.87 -9.23 14.83
C CYS A 115 -3.39 -9.96 16.09
N GLN A 116 -2.54 -10.98 15.95
CA GLN A 116 -1.92 -11.65 17.09
C GLN A 116 -0.90 -10.75 17.84
N GLN A 117 -0.41 -9.67 17.23
CA GLN A 117 0.49 -8.70 17.89
C GLN A 117 -0.25 -7.70 18.80
N LYS A 118 -1.54 -7.90 19.08
CA LYS A 118 -2.40 -7.04 19.91
C LYS A 118 -1.93 -6.83 21.37
N SER A 119 -0.85 -7.47 21.80
CA SER A 119 -0.25 -7.24 23.12
C SER A 119 0.44 -5.88 23.25
N ASP A 120 0.80 -5.25 22.14
CA ASP A 120 1.43 -3.93 22.13
C ASP A 120 0.38 -2.82 21.94
N ILE A 121 0.12 -2.08 23.02
CA ILE A 121 -0.86 -0.98 23.04
C ILE A 121 -0.53 0.10 21.99
N LEU A 122 0.75 0.33 21.71
CA LEU A 122 1.18 1.32 20.74
C LEU A 122 0.90 0.88 19.30
N ALA A 123 0.82 -0.42 19.03
CA ALA A 123 0.49 -0.96 17.72
C ALA A 123 -1.02 -1.02 17.44
N LEU A 124 -1.87 -1.05 18.48
CA LEU A 124 -3.32 -1.20 18.34
C LEU A 124 -3.98 -0.18 17.39
N PRO A 125 -3.69 1.14 17.46
CA PRO A 125 -4.31 2.11 16.54
C PRO A 125 -3.99 1.83 15.07
N LEU A 126 -2.74 1.45 14.79
CA LEU A 126 -2.29 1.13 13.43
C LEU A 126 -2.93 -0.15 12.91
N ILE A 127 -3.04 -1.17 13.77
CA ILE A 127 -3.75 -2.41 13.44
C ILE A 127 -5.23 -2.11 13.18
N MET A 128 -5.86 -1.24 13.97
CA MET A 128 -7.27 -0.90 13.78
C MET A 128 -7.52 -0.19 12.44
N VAL A 129 -6.63 0.71 12.01
CA VAL A 129 -6.69 1.34 10.69
C VAL A 129 -6.67 0.27 9.58
N LEU A 130 -5.73 -0.67 9.64
CA LEU A 130 -5.69 -1.78 8.67
C LEU A 130 -6.97 -2.62 8.71
N MET A 131 -7.47 -2.92 9.90
CA MET A 131 -8.65 -3.76 10.07
C MET A 131 -9.93 -3.12 9.53
N VAL A 132 -10.06 -1.78 9.54
CA VAL A 132 -11.18 -1.09 8.89
C VAL A 132 -11.16 -1.29 7.37
N SER A 133 -9.99 -1.15 6.73
CA SER A 133 -9.82 -1.41 5.29
C SER A 133 -10.15 -2.87 4.95
N ILE A 134 -9.65 -3.82 5.77
CA ILE A 134 -9.92 -5.25 5.61
C ILE A 134 -11.41 -5.59 5.80
N LYS A 135 -12.10 -4.97 6.77
CA LYS A 135 -13.54 -5.15 6.95
C LYS A 135 -14.32 -4.78 5.70
N ASN A 136 -13.87 -3.77 4.96
CA ASN A 136 -14.51 -3.41 3.69
C ASN A 136 -14.19 -4.42 2.58
N ALA A 137 -12.95 -4.93 2.51
CA ALA A 137 -12.59 -6.04 1.61
C ALA A 137 -13.42 -7.31 1.86
N CYS A 138 -13.70 -7.64 3.14
CA CYS A 138 -14.61 -8.73 3.51
C CYS A 138 -15.99 -8.57 2.89
N LYS A 139 -16.57 -7.37 2.91
CA LYS A 139 -17.90 -7.10 2.33
C LYS A 139 -17.94 -7.29 0.81
N LEU A 140 -16.80 -7.11 0.13
CA LEU A 140 -16.65 -7.34 -1.30
C LEU A 140 -16.31 -8.80 -1.65
N GLY A 141 -16.26 -9.71 -0.66
CA GLY A 141 -16.03 -11.12 -0.92
C GLY A 141 -14.59 -11.48 -1.28
N TRP A 142 -13.60 -10.69 -0.84
CA TRP A 142 -12.18 -10.99 -1.09
C TRP A 142 -11.71 -12.31 -0.47
N PHE A 143 -12.35 -12.75 0.61
CA PHE A 143 -11.94 -13.89 1.40
C PHE A 143 -13.04 -14.96 1.46
N SER A 144 -12.66 -16.19 1.81
CA SER A 144 -13.62 -17.25 2.05
C SER A 144 -14.58 -16.88 3.19
N ALA A 145 -15.74 -17.55 3.28
CA ALA A 145 -16.69 -17.32 4.38
C ALA A 145 -16.06 -17.59 5.75
N THR A 146 -15.22 -18.64 5.84
CA THR A 146 -14.46 -18.98 7.05
C THR A 146 -13.50 -17.88 7.43
N ASP A 147 -12.66 -17.43 6.50
CA ASP A 147 -11.70 -16.36 6.75
C ASP A 147 -12.37 -15.05 7.12
N THR A 148 -13.46 -14.71 6.42
CA THR A 148 -14.25 -13.51 6.69
C THR A 148 -14.77 -13.52 8.12
N LYS A 149 -15.31 -14.65 8.58
CA LYS A 149 -15.79 -14.77 9.96
C LYS A 149 -14.65 -14.55 10.97
N GLU A 150 -13.54 -15.26 10.80
CA GLU A 150 -12.38 -15.15 11.70
C GLU A 150 -11.83 -13.73 11.76
N ILE A 151 -11.70 -13.06 10.61
CA ILE A 151 -11.24 -11.67 10.53
C ILE A 151 -12.22 -10.71 11.23
N ILE A 152 -13.52 -10.91 11.06
CA ILE A 152 -14.55 -10.08 11.73
C ILE A 152 -14.55 -10.29 13.24
N ASP A 153 -14.29 -11.50 13.71
CA ASP A 153 -14.19 -11.78 15.14
C ASP A 153 -12.92 -11.14 15.74
N LEU A 154 -11.78 -11.20 15.04
CA LEU A 154 -10.56 -10.46 15.41
C LEU A 154 -10.79 -8.94 15.44
N TYR A 155 -11.53 -8.40 14.47
CA TYR A 155 -11.90 -6.98 14.47
C TYR A 155 -12.66 -6.59 15.74
N LYS A 156 -13.64 -7.40 16.16
CA LYS A 156 -14.43 -7.13 17.36
C LYS A 156 -13.56 -7.18 18.62
N GLU A 157 -12.70 -8.17 18.72
CA GLU A 157 -11.76 -8.32 19.84
C GLU A 157 -10.80 -7.13 19.96
N ILE A 158 -10.24 -6.67 18.84
CA ILE A 158 -9.36 -5.51 18.83
C ILE A 158 -10.17 -4.25 19.17
N SER A 159 -11.38 -4.11 18.61
CA SER A 159 -12.23 -2.95 18.85
C SER A 159 -12.66 -2.82 20.31
N SER A 160 -12.90 -3.93 21.02
CA SER A 160 -13.26 -3.88 22.44
C SER A 160 -12.12 -3.37 23.32
N SER A 161 -10.87 -3.47 22.87
CA SER A 161 -9.71 -2.91 23.59
C SER A 161 -9.69 -1.37 23.60
N PHE A 162 -10.45 -0.72 22.71
CA PHE A 162 -10.63 0.73 22.69
C PHE A 162 -11.84 1.20 23.51
N CYS A 163 -12.76 0.29 23.81
CA CYS A 163 -13.89 0.57 24.67
C CYS A 163 -13.47 0.28 26.11
N LEU A 164 -13.06 1.31 26.85
CA LEU A 164 -12.87 1.17 28.30
C LEU A 164 -14.21 0.74 28.93
N PRO A 165 -14.23 -0.27 29.82
CA PRO A 165 -15.40 -0.47 30.67
C PRO A 165 -15.50 0.78 31.55
N GLU A 166 -16.52 1.57 31.30
CA GLU A 166 -16.95 2.66 32.15
C GLU A 166 -17.44 2.06 33.49
N ASN A 167 -16.53 1.64 34.36
CA ASN A 167 -16.80 1.61 35.80
C ASN A 167 -16.65 3.05 36.30
N VAL A 168 -17.54 3.90 35.80
CA VAL A 168 -17.88 5.14 36.46
C VAL A 168 -18.97 4.74 37.45
N ASP A 169 -18.53 4.15 38.56
CA ASP A 169 -19.14 4.49 39.84
C ASP A 169 -18.78 5.96 40.12
N ALA A 170 -19.24 6.88 39.27
CA ALA A 170 -19.49 8.23 39.72
C ALA A 170 -20.70 8.09 40.63
N GLU A 171 -20.42 7.77 41.89
CA GLU A 171 -21.21 8.33 42.96
C GLU A 171 -21.45 9.80 42.58
N PRO A 172 -22.70 10.22 42.33
CA PRO A 172 -22.98 11.61 42.07
C PRO A 172 -22.57 12.33 43.35
N SER A 173 -21.39 12.96 43.34
CA SER A 173 -21.01 13.88 44.40
C SER A 173 -22.19 14.85 44.53
N PRO A 174 -22.85 14.95 45.70
CA PRO A 174 -23.99 15.82 45.84
C PRO A 174 -23.51 17.23 45.54
N SER A 175 -23.88 17.72 44.36
CA SER A 175 -23.69 19.11 44.00
C SER A 175 -24.35 19.94 45.09
N ASN A 176 -23.59 20.87 45.66
CA ASN A 176 -24.04 21.73 46.74
C ASN A 176 -25.43 22.31 46.42
N PRO A 177 -26.44 22.18 47.30
CA PRO A 177 -27.84 22.55 47.02
C PRO A 177 -28.09 24.07 46.95
N ASN A 178 -27.06 24.90 46.75
CA ASN A 178 -27.16 26.36 46.80
C ASN A 178 -27.36 27.05 45.45
N ILE A 179 -27.58 26.32 44.35
CA ILE A 179 -27.97 26.91 43.06
C ILE A 179 -29.47 26.72 42.84
N GLN A 180 -30.27 27.17 43.80
CA GLN A 180 -31.67 27.50 43.62
C GLN A 180 -31.85 28.91 44.15
N THR A 181 -31.70 29.92 43.28
CA THR A 181 -32.39 31.23 43.35
C THR A 181 -31.77 32.11 42.27
N TYR A 182 -32.15 31.95 41.00
CA TYR A 182 -32.12 33.08 40.05
C TYR A 182 -32.90 32.87 38.75
N MET A 183 -34.19 32.51 38.80
CA MET A 183 -35.08 32.66 37.62
C MET A 183 -36.53 32.96 38.01
N GLU A 184 -36.75 34.02 38.81
CA GLU A 184 -38.03 34.73 38.82
C GLU A 184 -37.81 36.22 39.01
N ARG A 185 -37.80 36.98 37.91
CA ARG A 185 -38.39 38.32 37.78
C ARG A 185 -38.72 38.60 36.32
#